data_AF-A0A099T4T4-F1
#
_entry.id   AF-A0A099T4T4-F1
#
_cell.length_a   1.000
_cell.length_b   1.000
_cell.length_c   1.000
_cell.angle_alpha   90.00
_cell.angle_beta   90.00
_cell.angle_gamma   90.00
#
_symmetry.space_group_name_H-M   'P 1'
#
loop_
_entity.id
_entity.type
_entity.pdbx_description
1 polymer ?
#
loop_
_entity_poly.entity_id
_entity_poly.type
_entity_poly.pdbx_seq_one_letter_code
_entity_poly.pdbx_strand_id
1 'polypeptide(L)' 'MMQSRRQSLIEAVTNVVVGYALAILTQIVVFPWFGLQVSLGDNLAIGELFVMISLLRSYALRRLFERWL' A
#
# COMPACT_ATOMS: atom_id res chain seq x y z
N MET A 1 -20.56 -11.17 -12.31
CA MET A 1 -21.22 -10.15 -11.46
C MET A 1 -20.37 -8.89 -11.54
N MET A 2 -20.93 -7.78 -12.04
CA MET A 2 -20.16 -6.57 -12.30
C MET A 2 -20.00 -5.79 -10.99
N GLN A 3 -18.79 -5.72 -10.45
CA GLN A 3 -18.51 -4.97 -9.23
C GLN A 3 -18.84 -3.49 -9.47
N SER A 4 -19.69 -2.91 -8.61
CA SER A 4 -20.06 -1.49 -8.78
C SER A 4 -18.82 -0.60 -8.62
N ARG A 5 -18.75 0.52 -9.36
CA ARG A 5 -17.60 1.46 -9.27
C ARG A 5 -17.30 1.89 -7.83
N ARG A 6 -18.33 1.98 -6.97
CA ARG A 6 -18.22 2.31 -5.55
C ARG A 6 -17.57 1.19 -4.74
N GLN A 7 -17.96 -0.07 -4.95
CA GLN A 7 -17.30 -1.22 -4.30
C GLN A 7 -15.84 -1.34 -4.70
N SER A 8 -15.54 -1.12 -5.98
CA SER A 8 -14.19 -1.13 -6.51
C SER A 8 -13.29 -0.06 -5.86
N LEU A 9 -13.87 1.11 -5.56
CA LEU A 9 -13.16 2.21 -4.89
C LEU A 9 -12.91 1.90 -3.41
N ILE A 10 -13.92 1.38 -2.71
CA ILE A 10 -13.80 0.96 -1.31
C ILE A 10 -12.74 -0.13 -1.15
N GLU A 11 -12.74 -1.13 -2.03
CA GLU A 11 -11.73 -2.19 -2.01
C GLU A 11 -10.31 -1.65 -2.24
N ALA A 12 -10.14 -0.74 -3.19
CA ALA A 12 -8.84 -0.12 -3.44
C ALA A 12 -8.36 0.69 -2.23
N VAL A 13 -9.23 1.52 -1.64
CA VAL A 13 -8.92 2.31 -0.44
C VAL A 13 -8.54 1.40 0.73
N THR A 14 -9.34 0.37 1.01
CA THR A 14 -9.07 -0.58 2.09
C THR A 14 -7.73 -1.28 1.90
N ASN A 15 -7.43 -1.75 0.69
CA ASN A 15 -6.14 -2.40 0.41
C ASN A 15 -4.94 -1.46 0.60
N VAL A 16 -5.07 -0.19 0.22
CA VAL A 16 -4.01 0.80 0.40
C VAL A 16 -3.80 1.11 1.88
N VAL A 17 -4.88 1.33 2.64
CA VAL A 17 -4.83 1.62 4.08
C VAL A 17 -4.23 0.43 4.85
N VAL A 18 -4.68 -0.79 4.58
CA VAL A 18 -4.14 -2.01 5.21
C VAL A 18 -2.66 -2.20 4.87
N GLY A 19 -2.29 -1.99 3.60
CA GLY A 19 -0.89 -2.08 3.16
C GLY A 19 0.02 -1.07 3.86
N TYR A 20 -0.43 0.18 4.00
CA TYR A 20 0.31 1.23 4.70
C TYR A 20 0.50 0.93 6.19
N ALA A 21 -0.57 0.52 6.87
CA ALA A 21 -0.52 0.15 8.27
C ALA A 21 0.46 -1.01 8.51
N LEU A 22 0.40 -2.04 7.67
CA LEU A 22 1.30 -3.19 7.77
C LEU A 22 2.77 -2.79 7.51
N ALA A 23 3.02 -1.89 6.56
CA ALA A 23 4.35 -1.39 6.26
C ALA A 23 4.96 -0.65 7.45
N ILE A 24 4.22 0.30 8.05
CA ILE A 24 4.68 1.03 9.24
C ILE A 24 4.94 0.07 10.40
N LEU A 25 4.02 -0.86 10.68
CA LEU A 25 4.20 -1.84 11.75
C LEU A 25 5.45 -2.70 11.53
N THR A 26 5.68 -3.13 10.29
CA THR A 26 6.88 -3.90 9.93
C THR A 26 8.13 -3.08 10.16
N GLN A 27 8.15 -1.82 9.74
CA GLN A 27 9.31 -0.94 9.92
C GLN A 27 9.63 -0.73 11.41
N ILE A 28 8.62 -0.44 12.22
CA ILE A 28 8.78 -0.25 13.68
C ILE A 28 9.35 -1.50 14.36
N VAL A 29 8.92 -2.69 13.95
CA VAL A 29 9.36 -3.95 14.57
C VAL A 29 10.72 -4.42 14.02
N VAL A 30 10.90 -4.33 12.70
CA VAL A 30 12.01 -4.97 12.00
C VAL A 30 13.23 -4.05 11.90
N PHE A 31 13.07 -2.74 11.70
CA PHE A 31 14.20 -1.82 11.57
C PHE A 31 15.12 -1.78 12.80
N PRO A 32 14.60 -1.84 14.05
CA PRO A 32 15.45 -1.95 15.23
C PRO A 32 16.31 -3.21 15.25
N TRP A 33 15.82 -4.34 14.69
CA TRP A 33 16.60 -5.58 14.59
C TRP A 33 17.80 -5.47 13.66
N PHE A 34 17.75 -4.54 12.71
CA PHE A 34 18.85 -4.22 11.80
C PHE A 34 19.69 -3.01 12.25
N GLY A 35 19.42 -2.45 13.44
CA GLY A 35 20.12 -1.27 13.96
C GLY A 35 19.80 0.03 13.22
N LEU A 36 18.72 0.07 12.43
CA LEU A 36 18.27 1.25 11.71
C LEU A 36 17.49 2.18 12.66
N GLN A 37 18.12 3.27 13.07
CA GLN A 37 17.44 4.37 13.76
C GLN A 37 16.96 5.39 12.73
N VAL A 38 15.73 5.17 12.26
CA VAL A 38 15.11 5.98 11.22
C VAL A 38 14.20 7.01 11.92
N SER A 39 14.30 8.28 11.55
CA SER A 39 13.51 9.32 12.21
C SER A 39 12.00 9.12 11.95
N LEU A 40 11.15 9.76 12.76
CA LEU A 40 9.69 9.74 12.52
C LEU A 40 9.34 10.26 11.12
N GLY A 41 10.06 11.27 10.63
CA GLY A 41 9.90 11.81 9.27
C GLY A 41 10.28 10.80 8.18
N ASP A 42 11.36 10.04 8.39
CA ASP A 42 11.80 9.03 7.43
C ASP A 42 10.83 7.83 7.39
N ASN A 43 10.30 7.39 8.54
CA ASN A 43 9.26 6.35 8.57
C ASN A 43 7.98 6.80 7.83
N LEU A 44 7.60 8.07 7.96
CA LEU A 44 6.47 8.63 7.20
C LEU A 44 6.75 8.65 5.69
N ALA A 45 7.95 9.06 5.27
CA ALA A 45 8.34 9.06 3.86
C ALA A 45 8.39 7.65 3.26
N ILE A 46 8.93 6.67 3.99
CA ILE A 46 8.95 5.26 3.55
C ILE A 46 7.52 4.71 3.49
N GLY A 47 6.69 5.03 4.47
CA GLY A 47 5.27 4.69 4.45
C GLY A 47 4.55 5.27 3.23
N GLU A 48 4.79 6.56 2.91
CA GLU A 48 4.20 7.24 1.76
C GLU A 48 4.63 6.58 0.44
N LEU A 49 5.90 6.17 0.34
CA LEU A 49 6.40 5.39 -0.79
C LEU A 49 5.66 4.05 -0.91
N PHE A 50 5.38 3.39 0.21
CA PHE A 50 4.62 2.14 0.27
C PHE A 50 3.18 2.33 -0.20
N VAL A 51 2.52 3.43 0.19
CA VAL A 51 1.18 3.81 -0.29
C VAL A 51 1.19 4.03 -1.80
N MET A 52 2.15 4.81 -2.30
CA MET A 52 2.30 5.07 -3.74
C MET A 52 2.50 3.77 -4.52
N ILE A 53 3.39 2.87 -4.06
CA ILE A 53 3.63 1.57 -4.70
C ILE A 53 2.38 0.69 -4.64
N SER A 54 1.68 0.64 -3.50
CA SER A 54 0.46 -0.16 -3.34
C SER A 54 -0.67 0.32 -4.27
N LEU A 55 -0.84 1.64 -4.39
CA LEU A 55 -1.76 2.27 -5.35
C LEU A 55 -1.37 1.95 -6.79
N LEU A 56 -0.09 2.16 -7.15
CA LEU A 56 0.42 1.94 -8.50
C LEU A 56 0.23 0.48 -8.93
N ARG A 57 0.58 -0.47 -8.06
CA ARG A 57 0.41 -1.91 -8.31
C ARG A 57 -1.07 -2.27 -8.46
N SER A 58 -1.93 -1.78 -7.57
CA SER A 58 -3.37 -2.08 -7.61
C SER A 58 -4.00 -1.53 -8.89
N TYR A 59 -3.63 -0.31 -9.30
CA TYR A 59 -4.07 0.29 -10.56
C TYR A 59 -3.55 -0.47 -11.79
N ALA A 60 -2.26 -0.81 -11.80
CA ALA A 60 -1.61 -1.54 -12.89
C ALA A 60 -2.24 -2.93 -13.08
N LEU A 61 -2.46 -3.68 -11.99
CA LEU A 61 -3.13 -4.98 -12.05
C LEU A 61 -4.57 -4.85 -12.53
N ARG A 62 -5.35 -3.89 -12.00
CA ARG A 62 -6.73 -3.65 -12.46
C ARG A 62 -6.77 -3.37 -13.96
N ARG A 63 -5.86 -2.53 -14.45
CA ARG A 63 -5.77 -2.17 -15.87
C ARG A 63 -5.22 -3.29 -16.74
N LEU A 64 -4.40 -4.19 -16.20
CA LEU A 64 -3.93 -5.38 -16.89
C LEU A 64 -5.08 -6.40 -17.05
N PHE A 65 -5.84 -6.65 -15.98
CA PHE A 65 -7.02 -7.53 -16.01
C PHE A 65 -8.14 -6.97 -16.90
N GLU A 66 -8.42 -5.67 -16.88
CA GLU A 66 -9.37 -5.04 -17.80
C GLU A 66 -8.93 -5.06 -19.28
N ARG A 67 -7.63 -5.24 -19.56
CA ARG A 67 -7.09 -5.33 -20.93
C ARG A 67 -6.93 -6.77 -21.42
N TRP A 68 -6.82 -7.74 -20.52
CA TRP A 68 -6.61 -9.15 -20.85
C TRP A 68 -7.90 -9.99 -20.81
N LEU A 69 -9.00 -9.48 -20.23
CA LEU A 69 -10.27 -10.19 -20.01
C LEU A 69 -11.44 -9.40 -20.62
#